data_AF-A0A0H3GXD0-F1
#
_entry.id   AF-A0A0H3GXD0-F1
#
_cell.length_a   1.000
_cell.length_b   1.000
_cell.length_c   1.000
_cell.angle_alpha   90.00
_cell.angle_beta   90.00
_cell.angle_gamma   90.00
#
_symmetry.space_group_name_H-M   'P 1'
#
loop_
_entity.id
_entity.type
_entity.pdbx_description
1 polymer ?
#
loop_
_entity_poly.entity_id
_entity_poly.type
_entity_poly.pdbx_seq_one_letter_code
_entity_poly.pdbx_strand_id
1 'polypeptide(L)'
;MATLQWDHAVQFVNQPEAAIEIFAGQQLRAVAGGRHPGWGTRNALSYFGLTYIEFLAIADPDELRAATDKFLLSRDAARLLPENEALFRVALRSDDIDATYDQLRRTGVTVSPIVDGQRNDPQSNIIRWRIFTIYGDTDGLVYPFVLQWEEDDATRLTRLRAQRLDAPHPLGDITLEQAVFEVVNPQAVRDRWQALLGFPPLGEQGLDVGGRQFIFREGAANQLTELVFRVANPALKGQRFRVGNGVYRFT
;
A
#
# COMPACT_ATOMS: atom_id res chain seq x y z
N MET A 1 -15.47 1.61 18.19
CA MET A 1 -14.86 0.56 17.34
C MET A 1 -13.75 1.23 16.57
N ALA A 2 -12.60 0.56 16.42
CA ALA A 2 -11.52 1.08 15.60
C ALA A 2 -11.98 1.21 14.14
N THR A 3 -11.46 2.22 13.45
CA THR A 3 -11.70 2.47 12.04
C THR A 3 -10.50 2.01 11.23
N LEU A 4 -10.76 1.24 10.18
CA LEU A 4 -9.76 0.88 9.17
C LEU A 4 -9.97 1.69 7.90
N GLN A 5 -8.88 2.19 7.33
CA GLN A 5 -8.89 2.88 6.03
C GLN A 5 -7.68 2.46 5.20
N TRP A 6 -7.78 2.59 3.87
CA TRP A 6 -6.66 2.31 2.99
C TRP A 6 -5.55 3.37 3.15
N ASP A 7 -4.39 2.93 3.66
CA ASP A 7 -3.22 3.78 3.86
C ASP A 7 -2.37 3.88 2.59
N HIS A 8 -1.90 2.75 2.06
CA HIS A 8 -1.13 2.75 0.82
C HIS A 8 -1.14 1.41 0.10
N ALA A 9 -0.73 1.45 -1.17
CA ALA A 9 -0.32 0.27 -1.91
C ALA A 9 1.21 0.18 -1.94
N VAL A 10 1.73 -1.02 -1.74
CA VAL A 10 3.16 -1.32 -1.86
C VAL A 10 3.42 -1.91 -3.23
N GLN A 11 4.35 -1.28 -3.94
CA GLN A 11 4.96 -1.80 -5.14
C GLN A 11 6.45 -2.06 -4.90
N PHE A 12 6.90 -3.28 -5.14
CA PHE A 12 8.32 -3.58 -5.16
C PHE A 12 8.95 -3.05 -6.45
N VAL A 13 10.09 -2.39 -6.29
CA VAL A 13 10.93 -1.89 -7.37
C VAL A 13 12.40 -2.10 -7.02
N ASN A 14 13.26 -2.20 -8.02
CA ASN A 14 14.70 -2.27 -7.83
C ASN A 14 15.28 -0.91 -7.49
N GLN A 15 14.78 0.15 -8.13
CA GLN A 15 15.24 1.53 -7.98
C GLN A 15 14.04 2.46 -7.82
N PRO A 16 13.76 2.99 -6.61
CA PRO A 16 12.66 3.93 -6.40
C PRO A 16 12.76 5.19 -7.28
N GLU A 17 13.97 5.57 -7.66
CA GLU A 17 14.26 6.69 -8.55
C GLU A 17 13.66 6.47 -9.96
N ALA A 18 13.69 5.24 -10.48
CA ALA A 18 13.08 4.91 -11.77
C ALA A 18 11.55 5.04 -11.72
N ALA A 19 10.92 4.67 -10.60
CA ALA A 19 9.49 4.87 -10.41
C ALA A 19 9.12 6.37 -10.37
N ILE A 20 9.99 7.20 -9.77
CA ILE A 20 9.83 8.67 -9.78
C ILE A 20 9.86 9.21 -11.21
N GLU A 21 10.82 8.78 -12.03
CA GLU A 21 10.94 9.21 -13.43
C GLU A 21 9.74 8.80 -14.27
N ILE A 22 9.26 7.55 -14.12
CA ILE A 22 8.05 7.07 -14.81
C ILE A 22 6.84 7.92 -14.41
N PHE A 23 6.65 8.17 -13.12
CA PHE A 23 5.55 9.00 -12.63
C PHE A 23 5.63 10.43 -13.16
N ALA A 24 6.82 11.03 -13.16
CA ALA A 24 7.05 12.36 -13.72
C ALA A 24 6.68 12.43 -15.21
N GLY A 25 7.00 11.38 -16.00
CA GLY A 25 6.59 11.26 -17.40
C GLY A 25 5.07 11.18 -17.60
N GLN A 26 4.33 10.75 -16.58
CA GLN A 26 2.85 10.75 -16.57
C GLN A 26 2.26 12.02 -15.93
N GLN A 27 3.08 13.05 -15.69
CA GLN A 27 2.67 14.27 -14.96
C GLN A 27 2.17 13.98 -13.54
N LEU A 28 2.63 12.88 -12.95
CA LEU A 28 2.42 12.51 -11.54
C LEU A 28 3.66 12.87 -10.72
N ARG A 29 3.46 13.02 -9.41
CA ARG A 29 4.49 13.42 -8.46
C ARG A 29 4.79 12.21 -7.61
N ALA A 30 6.03 11.76 -7.67
CA ALA A 30 6.59 10.87 -6.67
C ALA A 30 7.88 11.51 -6.16
N VAL A 31 8.22 11.24 -4.91
CA VAL A 31 9.39 11.83 -4.24
C VAL A 31 10.13 10.78 -3.44
N ALA A 32 11.44 10.99 -3.25
CA ALA A 32 12.22 10.15 -2.35
C ALA A 32 11.57 10.14 -0.97
N GLY A 33 11.35 8.95 -0.45
CA GLY A 33 10.66 8.75 0.79
C GLY A 33 11.61 8.61 1.98
N GLY A 34 12.61 7.74 1.87
CA GLY A 34 13.57 7.51 2.95
C GLY A 34 14.01 6.06 3.09
N ARG A 35 14.75 5.77 4.17
CA ARG A 35 15.20 4.41 4.54
C ARG A 35 14.46 3.93 5.79
N HIS A 36 14.21 2.63 5.89
CA HIS A 36 13.61 1.96 7.05
C HIS A 36 14.68 1.22 7.87
N PRO A 37 15.30 1.87 8.88
CA PRO A 37 16.30 1.21 9.72
C PRO A 37 15.71 -0.03 10.41
N GLY A 38 16.47 -1.11 10.43
CA GLY A 38 16.07 -2.40 10.97
C GLY A 38 15.25 -3.29 10.01
N TRP A 39 14.79 -2.76 8.87
CA TRP A 39 14.03 -3.52 7.87
C TRP A 39 14.75 -3.68 6.53
N GLY A 40 15.87 -3.01 6.30
CA GLY A 40 16.71 -3.17 5.11
C GLY A 40 16.12 -2.60 3.81
N THR A 41 15.09 -1.76 3.90
CA THR A 41 14.38 -1.22 2.73
C THR A 41 14.46 0.31 2.66
N ARG A 42 14.22 0.84 1.45
CA ARG A 42 14.04 2.27 1.17
C ARG A 42 12.86 2.47 0.25
N ASN A 43 12.30 3.67 0.20
CA ASN A 43 11.14 3.95 -0.64
C ASN A 43 11.18 5.29 -1.37
N ALA A 44 10.34 5.38 -2.40
CA ALA A 44 9.78 6.61 -2.94
C ALA A 44 8.25 6.58 -2.78
N LEU A 45 7.63 7.75 -2.63
CA LEU A 45 6.21 7.89 -2.31
C LEU A 45 5.48 8.80 -3.30
N SER A 46 4.24 8.44 -3.66
CA SER A 46 3.31 9.29 -4.42
C SER A 46 1.99 9.44 -3.65
N TYR A 47 1.67 10.66 -3.20
CA TYR A 47 0.52 10.95 -2.32
C TYR A 47 -0.73 11.37 -3.09
N PHE A 48 -1.90 10.93 -2.62
CA PHE A 48 -3.24 11.30 -3.10
C PHE A 48 -4.12 11.65 -1.89
N GLY A 49 -3.73 12.70 -1.16
CA GLY A 49 -4.17 12.96 0.21
C GLY A 49 -3.38 12.09 1.21
N LEU A 50 -4.09 11.48 2.16
CA LEU A 50 -3.46 10.57 3.13
C LEU A 50 -3.12 9.19 2.54
N THR A 51 -3.80 8.79 1.46
CA THR A 51 -3.55 7.53 0.77
C THR A 51 -2.46 7.71 -0.27
N TYR A 52 -1.51 6.78 -0.34
CA TYR A 52 -0.34 6.92 -1.21
C TYR A 52 0.10 5.61 -1.85
N ILE A 53 1.06 5.69 -2.76
CA ILE A 53 1.77 4.55 -3.32
C ILE A 53 3.18 4.56 -2.75
N GLU A 54 3.64 3.42 -2.27
CA GLU A 54 4.99 3.18 -1.82
C GLU A 54 5.74 2.32 -2.84
N PHE A 55 6.78 2.90 -3.46
CA PHE A 55 7.75 2.16 -4.26
C PHE A 55 8.88 1.69 -3.36
N LEU A 56 8.82 0.44 -2.91
CA LEU A 56 9.76 -0.14 -1.94
C LEU A 56 10.88 -0.90 -2.65
N ALA A 57 12.12 -0.63 -2.25
CA ALA A 57 13.32 -1.30 -2.74
C ALA A 57 14.21 -1.77 -1.61
N ILE A 58 15.11 -2.71 -1.92
CA ILE A 58 16.17 -3.14 -1.00
C ILE A 58 17.18 -2.00 -0.83
N ALA A 59 17.46 -1.62 0.41
CA ALA A 59 18.44 -0.59 0.76
C ALA A 59 19.73 -1.17 1.33
N ASP A 60 19.63 -2.29 2.03
CA ASP A 60 20.75 -3.04 2.61
C ASP A 60 20.36 -4.53 2.63
N PRO A 61 20.97 -5.37 1.78
CA PRO A 61 20.62 -6.79 1.69
C PRO A 61 20.85 -7.58 3.00
N ASP A 62 21.85 -7.21 3.79
CA ASP A 62 22.16 -7.90 5.04
C ASP A 62 21.18 -7.50 6.15
N GLU A 63 20.83 -6.22 6.24
CA GLU A 63 19.79 -5.75 7.15
C GLU A 63 18.42 -6.35 6.77
N LEU A 64 18.10 -6.41 5.48
CA LEU A 64 16.86 -7.02 4.98
C LEU A 64 16.79 -8.49 5.39
N ARG A 65 17.88 -9.25 5.16
CA ARG A 65 17.99 -10.66 5.53
C ARG A 65 17.84 -10.86 7.05
N ALA A 66 18.39 -9.98 7.86
CA ALA A 66 18.22 -10.03 9.32
C ALA A 66 16.78 -9.70 9.78
N ALA A 67 16.01 -9.01 8.94
CA ALA A 67 14.63 -8.60 9.22
C ALA A 67 13.56 -9.62 8.77
N THR A 68 13.89 -10.58 7.89
CA THR A 68 12.91 -11.49 7.27
C THR A 68 12.11 -12.32 8.26
N ASP A 69 12.71 -12.67 9.40
CA ASP A 69 12.05 -13.45 10.45
C ASP A 69 11.10 -12.61 11.31
N LYS A 70 11.28 -11.29 11.30
CA LYS A 70 10.55 -10.34 12.16
C LYS A 70 9.47 -9.58 11.40
N PHE A 71 9.65 -9.36 10.09
CA PHE A 71 8.76 -8.52 9.30
C PHE A 71 8.47 -9.12 7.93
N LEU A 72 7.18 -9.39 7.68
CA LEU A 72 6.73 -10.07 6.46
C LEU A 72 7.06 -9.31 5.19
N LEU A 73 6.98 -7.98 5.20
CA LEU A 73 7.27 -7.20 4.01
C LEU A 73 8.75 -7.27 3.60
N SER A 74 9.67 -7.31 4.58
CA SER A 74 11.11 -7.56 4.32
C SER A 74 11.33 -8.95 3.73
N ARG A 75 10.62 -9.97 4.24
CA ARG A 75 10.68 -11.34 3.70
C ARG A 75 10.16 -11.41 2.26
N ASP A 76 9.06 -10.73 1.96
CA ASP A 76 8.50 -10.70 0.61
C ASP A 76 9.39 -9.93 -0.36
N ALA A 77 9.97 -8.80 0.05
CA ALA A 77 10.95 -8.07 -0.75
C ALA A 77 12.20 -8.91 -1.06
N ALA A 78 12.75 -9.62 -0.06
CA ALA A 78 13.90 -10.51 -0.24
C ALA A 78 13.63 -11.70 -1.17
N ARG A 79 12.36 -12.13 -1.27
CA ARG A 79 11.94 -13.25 -2.13
C ARG A 79 11.65 -12.84 -3.56
N LEU A 80 11.16 -11.62 -3.76
CA LEU A 80 10.64 -11.15 -5.05
C LEU A 80 11.60 -10.25 -5.81
N LEU A 81 12.46 -9.50 -5.13
CA LEU A 81 13.47 -8.67 -5.80
C LEU A 81 14.80 -9.43 -5.92
N PRO A 82 15.55 -9.21 -7.02
CA PRO A 82 15.31 -8.22 -8.08
C PRO A 82 14.39 -8.66 -9.24
N GLU A 83 13.97 -9.92 -9.30
CA GLU A 83 13.35 -10.53 -10.49
C GLU A 83 11.92 -10.06 -10.75
N ASN A 84 11.18 -9.64 -9.72
CA ASN A 84 9.77 -9.31 -9.80
C ASN A 84 9.44 -7.96 -9.16
N GLU A 85 9.60 -6.90 -9.95
CA GLU A 85 9.13 -5.55 -9.61
C GLU A 85 7.61 -5.44 -9.79
N ALA A 86 6.82 -5.78 -8.77
CA ALA A 86 5.36 -5.85 -8.88
C ALA A 86 4.63 -5.04 -7.79
N LEU A 87 3.42 -4.58 -8.15
CA LEU A 87 2.39 -4.30 -7.15
C LEU A 87 2.14 -5.58 -6.35
N PHE A 88 2.12 -5.47 -5.02
CA PHE A 88 2.15 -6.67 -4.18
C PHE A 88 1.09 -6.68 -3.09
N ARG A 89 1.07 -5.67 -2.21
CA ARG A 89 0.24 -5.70 -1.01
C ARG A 89 -0.32 -4.30 -0.71
N VAL A 90 -1.42 -4.25 0.02
CA VAL A 90 -1.97 -2.99 0.56
C VAL A 90 -1.77 -2.91 2.07
N ALA A 91 -1.66 -1.69 2.57
CA ALA A 91 -1.63 -1.37 3.98
C ALA A 91 -2.96 -0.71 4.40
N LEU A 92 -3.46 -1.08 5.57
CA LEU A 92 -4.58 -0.42 6.21
C LEU A 92 -4.08 0.35 7.41
N ARG A 93 -4.49 1.62 7.55
CA ARG A 93 -4.25 2.37 8.77
C ARG A 93 -5.44 2.24 9.71
N SER A 94 -5.13 2.16 10.99
CA SER A 94 -6.05 2.10 12.11
C SER A 94 -5.94 3.36 12.95
N ASP A 95 -7.06 3.85 13.47
CA ASP A 95 -7.08 4.89 14.51
C ASP A 95 -6.80 4.33 15.92
N ASP A 96 -7.04 3.03 16.12
CA ASP A 96 -6.71 2.27 17.34
C ASP A 96 -6.19 0.87 16.97
N ILE A 97 -4.86 0.74 16.88
CA ILE A 97 -4.21 -0.50 16.44
C ILE A 97 -4.40 -1.64 17.43
N ASP A 98 -4.49 -1.36 18.73
CA ASP A 98 -4.66 -2.39 19.76
C ASP A 98 -6.07 -2.99 19.66
N ALA A 99 -7.10 -2.16 19.49
CA ALA A 99 -8.46 -2.64 19.26
C ALA A 99 -8.60 -3.42 17.95
N THR A 100 -7.98 -2.95 16.86
CA THR A 100 -7.96 -3.67 15.58
C THR A 100 -7.24 -5.02 15.68
N TYR A 101 -6.10 -5.05 16.38
CA TYR A 101 -5.32 -6.26 16.62
C TYR A 101 -6.15 -7.32 17.36
N ASP A 102 -6.81 -6.92 18.45
CA ASP A 102 -7.69 -7.78 19.21
C ASP A 102 -8.90 -8.27 18.39
N GLN A 103 -9.49 -7.39 17.58
CA GLN A 103 -10.60 -7.75 16.70
C GLN A 103 -10.17 -8.82 15.69
N LEU A 104 -9.05 -8.63 14.99
CA LEU A 104 -8.57 -9.59 14.00
C LEU A 104 -8.25 -10.94 14.62
N ARG A 105 -7.64 -10.99 15.81
CA ARG A 105 -7.38 -12.25 16.52
C ARG A 105 -8.66 -13.07 16.79
N ARG A 106 -9.79 -12.40 17.03
CA ARG A 106 -11.09 -13.07 17.25
C ARG A 106 -11.67 -13.68 15.97
N THR A 107 -11.20 -13.29 14.78
CA THR A 107 -11.62 -13.86 13.48
C THR A 107 -10.91 -15.18 13.13
N GLY A 108 -9.99 -15.65 13.98
CA GLY A 108 -9.24 -16.89 13.79
C GLY A 108 -8.03 -16.78 12.87
N VAL A 109 -7.68 -15.58 12.40
CA VAL A 109 -6.40 -15.37 11.71
C VAL A 109 -5.23 -15.31 12.70
N THR A 110 -4.05 -15.68 12.21
CA THR A 110 -2.80 -15.49 12.95
C THR A 110 -2.23 -14.12 12.59
N VAL A 111 -1.85 -13.34 13.59
CA VAL A 111 -1.23 -12.01 13.43
C VAL A 111 0.14 -11.99 14.11
N SER A 112 1.08 -11.20 13.58
CA SER A 112 2.38 -10.96 14.22
C SER A 112 2.20 -10.10 15.47
N PRO A 113 3.15 -10.08 16.42
CA PRO A 113 3.19 -9.01 17.43
C PRO A 113 3.13 -7.62 16.78
N ILE A 114 2.56 -6.65 17.49
CA ILE A 114 2.68 -5.24 17.14
C ILE A 114 4.12 -4.82 17.41
N VAL A 115 4.75 -4.20 16.43
CA VAL A 115 6.12 -3.68 16.51
C VAL A 115 6.16 -2.21 16.11
N ASP A 116 7.18 -1.49 16.59
CA ASP A 116 7.42 -0.12 16.19
C ASP A 116 8.12 -0.08 14.82
N GLY A 117 7.59 0.73 13.93
CA GLY A 117 8.16 1.05 12.63
C GLY A 117 8.66 2.50 12.59
N GLN A 118 9.73 2.71 11.84
CA GLN A 118 10.22 4.06 11.60
C GLN A 118 10.88 4.22 10.23
N ARG A 119 10.91 5.45 9.75
CA ARG A 119 11.69 5.86 8.59
C ARG A 119 12.33 7.22 8.83
N ASN A 120 13.54 7.38 8.29
CA ASN A 120 14.17 8.69 8.17
C ASN A 120 13.85 9.27 6.79
N ASP A 121 13.21 10.43 6.74
CA ASP A 121 12.94 11.14 5.48
C ASP A 121 14.24 11.76 4.90
N PRO A 122 14.23 12.34 3.68
CA PRO A 122 15.42 12.95 3.08
C PRO A 122 15.98 14.13 3.88
N GLN A 123 15.21 14.73 4.77
CA GLN A 123 15.63 15.79 5.70
C GLN A 123 16.08 15.23 7.06
N SER A 124 16.17 13.90 7.19
CA SER A 124 16.51 13.17 8.42
C SER A 124 15.50 13.33 9.56
N ASN A 125 14.27 13.77 9.28
CA ASN A 125 13.20 13.69 10.27
C ASN A 125 12.79 12.23 10.45
N ILE A 126 12.53 11.85 11.69
CA ILE A 126 12.07 10.50 12.02
C ILE A 126 10.55 10.49 11.97
N ILE A 127 9.99 9.60 11.16
CA ILE A 127 8.56 9.32 11.07
C ILE A 127 8.32 7.97 11.74
N ARG A 128 7.34 7.89 12.64
CA ARG A 128 7.06 6.71 13.47
C ARG A 128 5.64 6.20 13.29
N TRP A 129 5.47 4.89 13.47
CA TRP A 129 4.19 4.21 13.48
C TRP A 129 4.30 2.88 14.23
N ARG A 130 3.17 2.29 14.59
CA ARG A 130 3.06 0.90 15.05
C ARG A 130 2.51 0.05 13.91
N ILE A 131 2.92 -1.21 13.82
CA ILE A 131 2.54 -2.10 12.70
C ILE A 131 2.43 -3.56 13.15
N PHE A 132 1.51 -4.31 12.55
CA PHE A 132 1.52 -5.77 12.58
C PHE A 132 1.08 -6.33 11.22
N THR A 133 1.39 -7.61 10.97
CA THR A 133 0.96 -8.28 9.74
C THR A 133 0.00 -9.42 10.03
N ILE A 134 -0.97 -9.61 9.14
CA ILE A 134 -1.86 -10.76 9.12
C ILE A 134 -1.18 -11.88 8.31
N TYR A 135 -0.93 -13.02 8.95
CA TYR A 135 -0.32 -14.17 8.28
C TYR A 135 -1.34 -14.93 7.43
N GLY A 136 -0.83 -15.59 6.39
CA GLY A 136 -1.63 -16.38 5.45
C GLY A 136 -2.19 -15.54 4.30
N ASP A 137 -3.16 -16.13 3.62
CA ASP A 137 -3.75 -15.62 2.39
C ASP A 137 -5.21 -16.13 2.26
N THR A 138 -5.89 -15.70 1.20
CA THR A 138 -7.11 -16.33 0.69
C THR A 138 -6.87 -16.72 -0.76
N ASP A 139 -6.91 -18.01 -1.06
CA ASP A 139 -6.64 -18.56 -2.40
C ASP A 139 -5.33 -18.04 -3.03
N GLY A 140 -4.29 -17.83 -2.22
CA GLY A 140 -2.99 -17.29 -2.64
C GLY A 140 -2.87 -15.76 -2.55
N LEU A 141 -3.97 -15.01 -2.42
CA LEU A 141 -3.90 -13.56 -2.22
C LEU A 141 -3.56 -13.24 -0.75
N VAL A 142 -2.36 -12.71 -0.54
CA VAL A 142 -1.87 -12.31 0.79
C VAL A 142 -2.74 -11.23 1.42
N TYR A 143 -2.96 -11.33 2.74
CA TYR A 143 -3.71 -10.31 3.48
C TYR A 143 -2.98 -8.96 3.55
N PRO A 144 -3.70 -7.85 3.78
CA PRO A 144 -3.10 -6.57 4.14
C PRO A 144 -2.25 -6.66 5.42
N PHE A 145 -1.37 -5.68 5.61
CA PHE A 145 -0.84 -5.38 6.94
C PHE A 145 -1.55 -4.15 7.51
N VAL A 146 -1.49 -4.01 8.83
CA VAL A 146 -2.17 -2.94 9.55
C VAL A 146 -1.14 -2.09 10.27
N LEU A 147 -1.27 -0.77 10.17
CA LEU A 147 -0.43 0.19 10.88
C LEU A 147 -1.26 1.26 11.59
N GLN A 148 -0.63 2.00 12.49
CA GLN A 148 -1.14 3.23 13.05
C GLN A 148 0.00 4.24 13.11
N TRP A 149 -0.18 5.36 12.43
CA TRP A 149 0.73 6.50 12.51
C TRP A 149 0.77 7.05 13.94
N GLU A 150 1.92 7.58 14.35
CA GLU A 150 2.05 8.26 15.65
C GLU A 150 1.17 9.53 15.72
N GLU A 151 1.02 10.22 14.60
CA GLU A 151 0.14 11.38 14.44
C GLU A 151 -1.26 10.95 13.97
N ASP A 152 -2.29 11.67 14.41
CA ASP A 152 -3.63 11.55 13.84
C ASP A 152 -3.67 12.02 12.37
N ASP A 153 -4.71 11.62 11.65
CA ASP A 153 -4.89 11.91 10.23
C ASP A 153 -4.86 13.41 9.89
N ALA A 154 -5.44 14.28 10.73
CA ALA A 154 -5.50 15.72 10.47
C ALA A 154 -4.13 16.39 10.65
N THR A 155 -3.43 16.02 11.72
CA THR A 155 -2.05 16.44 11.99
C THR A 155 -1.11 15.96 10.88
N ARG A 156 -1.20 14.68 10.50
CA ARG A 156 -0.41 14.07 9.43
C ARG A 156 -0.63 14.76 8.09
N LEU A 157 -1.89 14.99 7.70
CA LEU A 157 -2.21 15.67 6.44
C LEU A 157 -1.67 17.10 6.39
N THR A 158 -1.77 17.83 7.51
CA THR A 158 -1.22 19.19 7.65
C THR A 158 0.28 19.19 7.44
N ARG A 159 1.01 18.26 8.07
CA ARG A 159 2.46 18.11 7.91
C ARG A 159 2.85 17.77 6.46
N LEU A 160 2.18 16.80 5.83
CA LEU A 160 2.46 16.40 4.45
C LEU A 160 2.31 17.57 3.48
N ARG A 161 1.30 18.42 3.67
CA ARG A 161 1.08 19.63 2.86
C ARG A 161 2.13 20.70 3.12
N ALA A 162 2.50 20.94 4.38
CA ALA A 162 3.57 21.88 4.74
C ALA A 162 4.92 21.48 4.12
N GLN A 163 5.20 20.17 4.04
CA GLN A 163 6.39 19.60 3.41
C GLN A 163 6.26 19.49 1.87
N ARG A 164 5.12 19.89 1.28
CA ARG A 164 4.80 19.77 -0.16
C ARG A 164 4.87 18.33 -0.71
N LEU A 165 4.67 17.35 0.16
CA LEU A 165 4.58 15.93 -0.19
C LEU A 165 3.22 15.60 -0.83
N ASP A 166 2.14 16.14 -0.27
CA ASP A 166 0.77 16.09 -0.82
C ASP A 166 0.46 17.35 -1.66
N ALA A 167 1.38 17.74 -2.54
CA ALA A 167 1.14 18.85 -3.47
C ALA A 167 0.37 18.36 -4.72
N PRO A 168 -0.45 19.20 -5.36
CA PRO A 168 -1.20 18.81 -6.56
C PRO A 168 -0.31 18.20 -7.66
N HIS A 169 -0.80 17.14 -8.29
CA HIS A 169 -0.16 16.54 -9.45
C HIS A 169 -0.25 17.48 -10.66
N PRO A 170 0.83 17.65 -11.46
CA PRO A 170 0.79 18.43 -12.70
C PRO A 170 -0.30 18.00 -13.69
N LEU A 171 -0.68 16.71 -13.67
CA LEU A 171 -1.79 16.15 -14.45
C LEU A 171 -3.15 16.80 -14.16
N GLY A 172 -3.32 17.40 -12.97
CA GLY A 172 -4.56 18.00 -12.50
C GLY A 172 -5.24 17.18 -11.41
N ASP A 173 -6.56 17.40 -11.23
CA ASP A 173 -7.36 16.73 -10.21
C ASP A 173 -7.38 15.21 -10.44
N ILE A 174 -6.85 14.49 -9.44
CA ILE A 174 -6.66 13.04 -9.48
C ILE A 174 -6.84 12.44 -8.08
N THR A 175 -7.36 11.22 -8.02
CA THR A 175 -7.47 10.44 -6.78
C THR A 175 -7.10 9.00 -7.04
N LEU A 176 -6.30 8.39 -6.17
CA LEU A 176 -6.14 6.94 -6.12
C LEU A 176 -7.44 6.32 -5.62
N GLU A 177 -8.14 5.65 -6.52
CA GLU A 177 -9.53 5.23 -6.33
C GLU A 177 -9.64 3.73 -6.04
N GLN A 178 -8.98 2.90 -6.84
CA GLN A 178 -9.12 1.44 -6.75
C GLN A 178 -7.78 0.73 -6.63
N ALA A 179 -7.76 -0.31 -5.81
CA ALA A 179 -6.78 -1.39 -5.88
C ALA A 179 -7.44 -2.63 -6.48
N VAL A 180 -6.93 -3.09 -7.61
CA VAL A 180 -7.47 -4.22 -8.36
C VAL A 180 -6.57 -5.44 -8.16
N PHE A 181 -7.15 -6.47 -7.58
CA PHE A 181 -6.52 -7.75 -7.31
C PHE A 181 -6.99 -8.76 -8.35
N GLU A 182 -6.08 -9.48 -8.99
CA GLU A 182 -6.44 -10.65 -9.79
C GLU A 182 -6.39 -11.88 -8.91
N VAL A 183 -7.49 -12.63 -8.89
CA VAL A 183 -7.66 -13.82 -8.05
C VAL A 183 -8.50 -14.88 -8.75
N VAL A 184 -8.27 -16.15 -8.41
CA VAL A 184 -8.98 -17.27 -9.04
C VAL A 184 -10.47 -17.25 -8.71
N ASN A 185 -10.85 -16.90 -7.48
CA ASN A 185 -12.24 -16.83 -7.03
C ASN A 185 -12.57 -15.45 -6.40
N PRO A 186 -12.96 -14.45 -7.23
CA PRO A 186 -13.23 -13.10 -6.76
C PRO A 186 -14.24 -13.00 -5.62
N GLN A 187 -15.33 -13.75 -5.71
CA GLN A 187 -16.39 -13.70 -4.71
C GLN A 187 -15.91 -14.25 -3.36
N ALA A 188 -15.21 -15.40 -3.36
CA ALA A 188 -14.70 -16.00 -2.12
C ALA A 188 -13.66 -15.10 -1.44
N VAL A 189 -12.76 -14.49 -2.21
CA VAL A 189 -11.78 -13.53 -1.68
C VAL A 189 -12.49 -12.31 -1.10
N ARG A 190 -13.47 -11.74 -1.82
CA ARG A 190 -14.28 -10.61 -1.36
C ARG A 190 -15.00 -10.93 -0.05
N ASP A 191 -15.69 -12.07 0.03
CA ASP A 191 -16.39 -12.54 1.23
C ASP A 191 -15.43 -12.71 2.42
N ARG A 192 -14.25 -13.31 2.20
CA ARG A 192 -13.26 -13.53 3.25
C ARG A 192 -12.67 -12.22 3.76
N TRP A 193 -12.31 -11.30 2.86
CA TRP A 193 -11.77 -9.99 3.23
C TRP A 193 -12.83 -9.13 3.91
N GLN A 194 -14.10 -9.20 3.48
CA GLN A 194 -15.22 -8.56 4.16
C GLN A 194 -15.36 -9.06 5.60
N ALA A 195 -15.36 -10.37 5.81
CA ALA A 195 -15.52 -10.97 7.14
C ALA A 195 -14.35 -10.62 8.08
N LEU A 196 -13.14 -10.47 7.57
CA LEU A 196 -11.95 -10.09 8.35
C LEU A 196 -11.90 -8.60 8.67
N LEU A 197 -12.14 -7.76 7.67
CA LEU A 197 -11.81 -6.33 7.69
C LEU A 197 -13.04 -5.44 7.95
N GLY A 198 -14.24 -5.98 7.82
CA GLY A 198 -15.49 -5.27 8.08
C GLY A 198 -15.88 -4.24 7.01
N PHE A 199 -15.21 -4.23 5.86
CA PHE A 199 -15.55 -3.34 4.75
C PHE A 199 -16.89 -3.74 4.10
N PRO A 200 -17.80 -2.79 3.84
CA PRO A 200 -19.07 -3.10 3.17
C PRO A 200 -18.83 -3.58 1.72
N PRO A 201 -19.67 -4.49 1.22
CA PRO A 201 -19.53 -5.00 -0.14
C PRO A 201 -19.90 -3.92 -1.16
N LEU A 202 -19.16 -3.89 -2.27
CA LEU A 202 -19.40 -3.05 -3.43
C LEU A 202 -19.66 -3.95 -4.64
N GLY A 203 -20.93 -4.25 -4.91
CA GLY A 203 -21.31 -5.27 -5.88
C GLY A 203 -20.82 -6.67 -5.47
N GLU A 204 -20.72 -7.58 -6.43
CA GLU A 204 -20.31 -8.98 -6.16
C GLU A 204 -18.80 -9.13 -5.93
N GLN A 205 -18.01 -8.23 -6.50
CA GLN A 205 -16.57 -8.35 -6.69
C GLN A 205 -15.77 -7.25 -5.99
N GLY A 206 -16.38 -6.42 -5.15
CA GLY A 206 -15.72 -5.28 -4.53
C GLY A 206 -15.97 -5.11 -3.04
N LEU A 207 -15.13 -4.31 -2.41
CA LEU A 207 -15.30 -3.76 -1.07
C LEU A 207 -15.14 -2.24 -1.12
N ASP A 208 -16.02 -1.51 -0.44
CA ASP A 208 -15.84 -0.08 -0.19
C ASP A 208 -14.94 0.12 1.04
N VAL A 209 -13.83 0.82 0.82
CA VAL A 209 -12.75 1.05 1.77
C VAL A 209 -12.66 2.54 2.07
N GLY A 210 -13.75 3.10 2.60
CA GLY A 210 -13.82 4.51 2.99
C GLY A 210 -13.92 5.43 1.77
N GLY A 211 -14.80 5.12 0.83
CA GLY A 211 -14.98 5.85 -0.43
C GLY A 211 -13.95 5.50 -1.52
N ARG A 212 -13.00 4.61 -1.21
CA ARG A 212 -12.12 3.93 -2.18
C ARG A 212 -12.54 2.48 -2.34
N GLN A 213 -11.91 1.74 -3.25
CA GLN A 213 -12.42 0.43 -3.64
C GLN A 213 -11.31 -0.61 -3.71
N PHE A 214 -11.54 -1.76 -3.09
CA PHE A 214 -10.80 -2.99 -3.41
C PHE A 214 -11.65 -3.80 -4.35
N ILE A 215 -11.13 -4.09 -5.55
CA ILE A 215 -11.84 -4.82 -6.60
C ILE A 215 -11.11 -6.14 -6.83
N PHE A 216 -11.84 -7.25 -6.79
CA PHE A 216 -11.34 -8.58 -7.06
C PHE A 216 -11.80 -8.98 -8.46
N ARG A 217 -10.86 -9.19 -9.37
CA ARG A 217 -11.11 -9.58 -10.74
C ARG A 217 -10.66 -11.02 -10.94
N GLU A 218 -11.40 -11.77 -11.74
CA GLU A 218 -10.99 -13.12 -12.12
C GLU A 218 -9.64 -13.09 -12.85
N GLY A 219 -8.68 -13.88 -12.38
CA GLY A 219 -7.34 -13.98 -12.94
C GLY A 219 -6.48 -14.97 -12.17
N ALA A 220 -5.33 -15.35 -12.72
CA ALA A 220 -4.47 -16.39 -12.14
C ALA A 220 -3.32 -15.83 -11.28
N ALA A 221 -3.17 -14.51 -11.17
CA ALA A 221 -2.00 -13.88 -10.56
C ALA A 221 -1.99 -13.98 -9.01
N ASN A 222 -3.17 -14.03 -8.38
CA ASN A 222 -3.35 -14.02 -6.91
C ASN A 222 -2.58 -12.88 -6.21
N GLN A 223 -2.65 -11.67 -6.77
CA GLN A 223 -1.93 -10.49 -6.27
C GLN A 223 -2.62 -9.18 -6.65
N LEU A 224 -2.16 -8.07 -6.06
CA LEU A 224 -2.45 -6.73 -6.57
C LEU A 224 -1.80 -6.57 -7.95
N THR A 225 -2.58 -6.19 -8.97
CA THR A 225 -2.08 -6.09 -10.35
C THR A 225 -2.26 -4.71 -10.96
N GLU A 226 -3.31 -3.99 -10.57
CA GLU A 226 -3.63 -2.68 -11.13
C GLU A 226 -4.04 -1.68 -10.03
N LEU A 227 -3.53 -0.45 -10.14
CA LEU A 227 -4.04 0.70 -9.40
C LEU A 227 -4.78 1.63 -10.36
N VAL A 228 -5.96 2.08 -9.94
CA VAL A 228 -6.85 2.90 -10.77
C VAL A 228 -6.98 4.28 -10.18
N PHE A 229 -6.73 5.29 -11.01
CA PHE A 229 -6.86 6.69 -10.68
C PHE A 229 -8.11 7.27 -11.32
N ARG A 230 -8.98 7.90 -10.53
CA ARG A 230 -10.02 8.77 -11.06
C ARG A 230 -9.42 10.12 -11.45
N VAL A 231 -9.63 10.55 -12.69
CA VAL A 231 -9.13 11.83 -13.22
C VAL A 231 -10.25 12.72 -13.76
N ALA A 232 -10.11 14.03 -13.59
CA ALA A 232 -11.05 15.00 -14.15
C ALA A 232 -10.90 15.14 -15.68
N ASN A 233 -9.68 14.99 -16.21
CA ASN A 233 -9.39 15.19 -17.63
C ASN A 233 -9.89 14.00 -18.49
N PRO A 234 -10.90 14.18 -19.36
CA PRO A 234 -11.47 13.10 -20.16
C PRO A 234 -10.47 12.51 -21.17
N ALA A 235 -9.48 13.28 -21.63
CA ALA A 235 -8.49 12.81 -22.62
C ALA A 235 -7.55 11.72 -22.06
N LEU A 236 -7.44 11.63 -20.72
CA LEU A 236 -6.60 10.64 -20.04
C LEU A 236 -7.33 9.33 -19.77
N LYS A 237 -8.67 9.33 -19.78
CA LYS A 237 -9.48 8.16 -19.42
C LYS A 237 -9.18 6.98 -20.35
N GLY A 238 -8.96 5.81 -19.77
CA GLY A 238 -8.61 4.58 -20.47
C GLY A 238 -7.12 4.43 -20.79
N GLN A 239 -6.31 5.48 -20.65
CA GLN A 239 -4.86 5.36 -20.78
C GLN A 239 -4.29 4.53 -19.62
N ARG A 240 -3.19 3.82 -19.93
CA ARG A 240 -2.47 2.95 -19.00
C ARG A 240 -0.98 3.16 -19.12
N PHE A 241 -0.28 3.01 -18.01
CA PHE A 241 1.18 2.93 -17.96
C PHE A 241 1.61 1.85 -16.95
N ARG A 242 2.91 1.58 -16.87
CA ARG A 242 3.47 0.59 -15.96
C ARG A 242 4.66 1.12 -15.21
N VAL A 243 4.81 0.67 -13.97
CA VAL A 243 6.08 0.62 -13.24
C VAL A 243 6.34 -0.86 -13.02
N GLY A 244 7.47 -1.41 -13.46
CA GLY A 244 7.68 -2.86 -13.47
C GLY A 244 6.47 -3.64 -14.05
N ASN A 245 6.01 -4.64 -13.32
CA ASN A 245 4.82 -5.44 -13.61
C ASN A 245 3.51 -4.82 -13.11
N GLY A 246 3.57 -3.72 -12.35
CA GLY A 246 2.39 -3.01 -11.84
C GLY A 246 1.72 -2.15 -12.92
N VAL A 247 0.41 -2.32 -13.11
CA VAL A 247 -0.38 -1.53 -14.08
C VAL A 247 -1.04 -0.35 -13.38
N TYR A 248 -1.02 0.80 -14.05
CA TYR A 248 -1.70 2.02 -13.62
C TYR A 248 -2.67 2.45 -14.70
N ARG A 249 -3.92 2.75 -14.32
CA ARG A 249 -4.99 3.13 -15.26
C ARG A 249 -5.72 4.38 -14.81
N PHE A 250 -6.07 5.25 -15.76
CA PHE A 250 -6.88 6.44 -15.51
C PHE A 250 -8.36 6.21 -15.89
N THR A 251 -9.30 6.67 -15.06
CA THR A 251 -10.76 6.54 -15.22
C THR A 251 -11.52 7.86 -15.10
#